data_AF-A0A8T4YBN0-F1
#
_entry.id   AF-A0A8T4YBN0-F1
#
_cell.length_a   1.000
_cell.length_b   1.000
_cell.length_c   1.000
_cell.angle_alpha   90.00
_cell.angle_beta   90.00
_cell.angle_gamma   90.00
#
_symmetry.space_group_name_H-M   'P 1'
#
loop_
_entity.id
_entity.type
_entity.pdbx_description
1 polymer ?
#
loop_
_entity_poly.entity_id
_entity_poly.type
_entity_poly.pdbx_seq_one_letter_code
_entity_poly.pdbx_strand_id
1 'polypeptide(L)'
;MPAITPSYLYTLFAVIAVSSILTVSFMNYANAVRTSLETRKMKNLLDQIAAKATELLTLTMTTNAKASTFIQAPNAMGEKQYWIRLENDSTRAWLEGGFGNTPTENTELRAYIPNCALVSGYYISGYGAICLTCSVDNGAIKIQILSASQNGG
;
A
#
# COMPACT_ATOMS: atom_id res chain seq x y z
N MET A 1 9.77 66.46 -10.17
CA MET A 1 10.25 65.06 -10.13
C MET A 1 9.06 64.18 -9.76
N PRO A 2 8.61 63.27 -10.62
CA PRO A 2 7.50 62.38 -10.26
C PRO A 2 7.98 61.41 -9.17
N ALA A 3 7.13 61.17 -8.17
CA ALA A 3 7.44 60.29 -7.05
C ALA A 3 7.53 58.83 -7.54
N ILE A 4 8.74 58.30 -7.59
CA ILE A 4 9.06 56.94 -8.04
C ILE A 4 8.76 55.91 -6.93
N THR A 5 8.59 56.38 -5.70
CA THR A 5 8.40 55.59 -4.47
C THR A 5 7.16 54.66 -4.46
N PRO A 6 5.98 55.05 -4.98
CA PRO A 6 4.82 54.16 -5.01
C PRO A 6 5.04 52.93 -5.91
N SER A 7 5.73 53.10 -7.04
CA SER A 7 5.97 52.03 -8.04
C SER A 7 6.87 50.90 -7.50
N TYR A 8 7.88 51.24 -6.70
CA TYR A 8 8.75 50.25 -6.04
C TYR A 8 8.01 49.41 -5.00
N LEU A 9 7.05 50.00 -4.27
CA LEU A 9 6.24 49.26 -3.31
C LEU A 9 5.34 48.24 -4.03
N TYR A 10 4.69 48.62 -5.14
CA TYR A 10 3.87 47.71 -5.92
C TYR A 10 4.68 46.54 -6.51
N THR A 11 5.87 46.81 -7.04
CA THR A 11 6.74 45.75 -7.58
C THR A 11 7.23 44.81 -6.49
N LEU A 12 7.55 45.32 -5.30
CA LEU A 12 7.93 44.50 -4.15
C LEU A 12 6.77 43.58 -3.70
N PHE A 13 5.54 44.12 -3.59
CA PHE A 13 4.36 43.31 -3.29
C PHE A 13 4.09 42.26 -4.38
N ALA A 14 4.25 42.63 -5.65
CA ALA A 14 4.07 41.70 -6.77
C ALA A 14 5.09 40.55 -6.72
N VAL A 15 6.36 40.84 -6.45
CA VAL A 15 7.41 39.80 -6.31
C VAL A 15 7.10 38.87 -5.15
N ILE A 16 6.71 39.39 -3.98
CA ILE A 16 6.34 38.56 -2.83
C ILE A 16 5.14 37.66 -3.17
N ALA A 17 4.13 38.20 -3.83
CA ALA A 17 2.95 37.42 -4.24
C ALA A 17 3.32 36.31 -5.23
N VAL A 18 4.13 36.61 -6.25
CA VAL A 18 4.56 35.61 -7.23
C VAL A 18 5.46 34.55 -6.59
N SER A 19 6.40 34.95 -5.72
CA SER A 19 7.27 34.01 -5.01
C SER A 19 6.50 33.09 -4.06
N SER A 20 5.48 33.59 -3.37
CA SER A 20 4.65 32.77 -2.48
C SER A 20 3.80 31.76 -3.26
N ILE A 21 3.16 32.19 -4.35
CA ILE A 21 2.41 31.30 -5.26
C ILE A 21 3.32 30.23 -5.84
N LEU A 22 4.53 30.60 -6.27
CA LEU A 22 5.51 29.67 -6.84
C LEU A 22 5.96 28.63 -5.80
N THR A 23 6.23 29.07 -4.57
CA THR A 23 6.64 28.18 -3.47
C THR A 23 5.54 27.18 -3.13
N VAL A 24 4.30 27.65 -2.98
CA VAL A 24 3.14 26.79 -2.71
C VAL A 24 2.91 25.81 -3.86
N SER A 25 3.06 26.26 -5.10
CA SER A 25 2.89 25.41 -6.29
C SER A 25 3.93 24.29 -6.35
N PHE A 26 5.21 24.60 -6.11
CA PHE A 26 6.27 23.59 -6.05
C PHE A 26 6.07 22.61 -4.89
N MET A 27 5.65 23.09 -3.73
CA MET A 27 5.38 22.22 -2.58
C MET A 27 4.22 21.25 -2.87
N ASN A 28 3.15 21.74 -3.49
CA ASN A 28 2.03 20.90 -3.92
C ASN A 28 2.45 19.88 -4.99
N TYR A 29 3.25 20.31 -5.96
CA TYR A 29 3.78 19.41 -6.99
C TYR A 29 4.67 18.32 -6.39
N ALA A 30 5.60 18.67 -5.51
CA ALA A 30 6.46 17.70 -4.82
C ALA A 30 5.63 16.68 -4.02
N ASN A 31 4.59 17.14 -3.32
CA ASN A 31 3.68 16.26 -2.58
C ASN A 31 2.86 15.33 -3.49
N ALA A 32 2.39 15.83 -4.63
CA ALA A 32 1.68 15.02 -5.62
C ALA A 32 2.58 13.92 -6.21
N VAL A 33 3.81 14.27 -6.60
CA VAL A 33 4.81 13.32 -7.11
C VAL A 33 5.12 12.27 -6.03
N ARG A 34 5.38 12.70 -4.79
CA ARG A 34 5.66 11.79 -3.66
C ARG A 34 4.51 10.80 -3.44
N THR A 35 3.27 11.30 -3.42
CA THR A 35 2.08 10.45 -3.22
C THR A 35 1.93 9.44 -4.36
N SER A 36 2.17 9.85 -5.61
CA SER A 36 2.11 8.91 -6.75
C SER A 36 3.15 7.78 -6.64
N LEU A 37 4.35 8.09 -6.15
CA LEU A 37 5.42 7.11 -5.94
C LEU A 37 5.11 6.17 -4.80
N GLU A 38 4.57 6.68 -3.69
CA GLU A 38 4.10 5.88 -2.55
C GLU A 38 3.02 4.89 -3.00
N THR A 39 2.00 5.37 -3.74
CA THR A 39 0.93 4.53 -4.31
C THR A 39 1.48 3.46 -5.26
N ARG A 40 2.47 3.81 -6.10
CA ARG A 40 3.10 2.83 -7.00
C ARG A 40 3.90 1.76 -6.25
N LYS A 41 4.62 2.15 -5.18
CA LYS A 41 5.32 1.19 -4.31
C LYS A 41 4.34 0.24 -3.61
N MET A 42 3.21 0.76 -3.13
CA MET A 42 2.13 -0.07 -2.57
C MET A 42 1.63 -1.08 -3.58
N LYS A 43 1.28 -0.61 -4.79
CA LYS A 43 0.81 -1.49 -5.85
C LYS A 43 1.80 -2.60 -6.20
N ASN A 44 3.07 -2.26 -6.40
CA ASN A 44 4.12 -3.25 -6.68
C ASN A 44 4.24 -4.30 -5.58
N LEU A 45 4.08 -3.89 -4.32
CA LEU A 45 4.11 -4.81 -3.18
C LEU A 45 2.87 -5.71 -3.14
N LEU A 46 1.68 -5.18 -3.41
CA LEU A 46 0.46 -5.99 -3.55
C LEU A 46 0.59 -7.00 -4.70
N ASP A 47 1.12 -6.58 -5.84
CA ASP A 47 1.36 -7.46 -7.00
C ASP A 47 2.38 -8.56 -6.67
N GLN A 48 3.43 -8.24 -5.92
CA GLN A 48 4.40 -9.22 -5.44
C GLN A 48 3.77 -10.24 -4.47
N ILE A 49 2.93 -9.78 -3.54
CA ILE A 49 2.21 -10.65 -2.60
C ILE A 49 1.21 -11.53 -3.37
N ALA A 50 0.48 -10.98 -4.33
CA ALA A 50 -0.44 -11.73 -5.18
C ALA A 50 0.27 -12.81 -5.99
N ALA A 51 1.43 -12.48 -6.58
CA ALA A 51 2.26 -13.46 -7.31
C ALA A 51 2.73 -14.59 -6.39
N LYS A 52 3.24 -14.27 -5.20
CA LYS A 52 3.67 -15.27 -4.21
C LYS A 52 2.51 -16.11 -3.68
N ALA A 53 1.36 -15.49 -3.42
CA ALA A 53 0.15 -16.21 -3.04
C ALA A 53 -0.30 -17.19 -4.13
N THR A 54 -0.19 -16.79 -5.40
CA THR A 54 -0.50 -17.65 -6.56
C THR A 54 0.46 -18.83 -6.63
N GLU A 55 1.77 -18.61 -6.48
CA GLU A 55 2.76 -19.69 -6.42
C GLU A 55 2.45 -20.68 -5.30
N LEU A 56 2.13 -20.18 -4.09
CA LEU A 56 1.76 -21.03 -2.96
C LEU A 56 0.47 -21.80 -3.22
N LEU A 57 -0.52 -21.15 -3.83
CA LEU A 57 -1.78 -21.79 -4.17
C LEU A 57 -1.56 -22.95 -5.15
N THR A 58 -0.80 -22.73 -6.23
CA THR A 58 -0.45 -23.80 -7.19
C THR A 58 0.32 -24.93 -6.53
N LEU A 59 1.26 -24.61 -5.64
CA LEU A 59 2.03 -25.60 -4.91
C LEU A 59 1.14 -26.44 -3.99
N THR A 60 0.29 -25.80 -3.18
CA THR A 60 -0.63 -26.48 -2.27
C THR A 60 -1.68 -27.30 -3.04
N MET A 61 -2.18 -26.83 -4.18
CA MET A 61 -3.08 -27.59 -5.05
C MET A 61 -2.44 -28.87 -5.59
N THR A 62 -1.15 -28.80 -5.95
CA THR A 62 -0.43 -29.92 -6.56
C THR A 62 0.03 -30.94 -5.51
N THR A 63 0.44 -30.47 -4.34
CA THR A 63 1.09 -31.31 -3.31
C THR A 63 0.15 -31.69 -2.17
N ASN A 64 -1.01 -31.04 -2.04
CA ASN A 64 -1.87 -31.07 -0.85
C ASN A 64 -1.14 -30.75 0.47
N ALA A 65 0.04 -30.12 0.39
CA ALA A 65 0.83 -29.75 1.54
C ALA A 65 0.55 -28.31 1.97
N LYS A 66 0.61 -28.07 3.28
CA LYS A 66 0.61 -26.72 3.83
C LYS A 66 1.93 -26.04 3.46
N ALA A 67 1.84 -24.90 2.80
CA ALA A 67 2.99 -24.10 2.39
C ALA A 67 2.94 -22.72 3.05
N SER A 68 4.10 -22.19 3.41
CA SER A 68 4.22 -20.83 3.96
C SER A 68 5.41 -20.11 3.34
N THR A 69 5.27 -18.81 3.11
CA THR A 69 6.36 -17.97 2.62
C THR A 69 6.40 -16.64 3.36
N PHE A 70 7.60 -16.09 3.49
CA PHE A 70 7.85 -14.80 4.12
C PHE A 70 8.21 -13.78 3.04
N ILE A 71 7.47 -12.68 3.02
CA ILE A 71 7.71 -11.56 2.12
C ILE A 71 8.27 -10.42 2.95
N GLN A 72 9.48 -9.99 2.59
CA GLN A 72 10.10 -8.82 3.19
C GLN A 72 9.35 -7.58 2.72
N ALA A 73 8.68 -6.93 3.68
CA ALA A 73 7.89 -5.74 3.44
C ALA A 73 8.59 -4.55 4.10
N PRO A 74 8.60 -3.36 3.48
CA PRO A 74 9.20 -2.18 4.08
C PRO A 74 8.45 -1.79 5.36
N ASN A 75 9.17 -1.30 6.37
CA ASN A 75 8.52 -0.90 7.63
C ASN A 75 7.56 0.28 7.46
N ALA A 76 7.75 1.11 6.43
CA ALA A 76 6.90 2.23 6.07
C ALA A 76 7.03 2.54 4.58
N MET A 77 6.03 3.25 4.03
CA MET A 77 6.09 3.79 2.66
C MET A 77 6.21 5.32 2.75
N GLY A 78 7.43 5.82 2.53
CA GLY A 78 7.74 7.21 2.81
C GLY A 78 7.76 7.45 4.33
N GLU A 79 6.86 8.31 4.80
CA GLU A 79 6.68 8.59 6.24
C GLU A 79 5.38 7.97 6.80
N LYS A 80 4.65 7.22 5.98
CA LYS A 80 3.35 6.66 6.34
C LYS A 80 3.46 5.18 6.65
N GLN A 81 2.81 4.78 7.74
CA GLN A 81 2.43 3.39 7.94
C GLN A 81 1.43 2.97 6.86
N TYR A 82 1.31 1.67 6.67
CA TYR A 82 0.36 1.09 5.74
C TYR A 82 -0.19 -0.22 6.26
N TRP A 83 -1.29 -0.67 5.67
CA TRP A 83 -1.92 -1.93 5.97
C TRP A 83 -2.23 -2.69 4.68
N ILE A 84 -2.34 -4.00 4.80
CA ILE A 84 -2.70 -4.92 3.72
C ILE A 84 -3.71 -5.90 4.28
N ARG A 85 -4.78 -6.17 3.54
CA ARG A 85 -5.83 -7.10 3.94
C ARG A 85 -6.16 -8.02 2.78
N LEU A 86 -6.38 -9.28 3.12
CA LEU A 86 -7.00 -10.25 2.22
C LEU A 86 -8.50 -10.20 2.40
N GLU A 87 -9.21 -10.00 1.29
CA GLU A 87 -10.67 -10.04 1.24
C GLU A 87 -11.11 -10.97 0.10
N ASN A 88 -12.27 -11.60 0.28
CA ASN A 88 -12.91 -12.36 -0.78
C ASN A 88 -14.41 -12.10 -0.81
N ASP A 89 -14.97 -12.22 -2.01
CA ASP A 89 -16.39 -12.39 -2.21
C ASP A 89 -16.67 -13.84 -2.65
N SER A 90 -17.91 -14.12 -3.04
CA SER A 90 -18.34 -15.44 -3.51
C SER A 90 -17.68 -15.89 -4.82
N THR A 91 -16.98 -14.99 -5.53
CA THR A 91 -16.47 -15.19 -6.90
C THR A 91 -14.98 -14.88 -7.07
N ARG A 92 -14.36 -14.10 -6.18
CA ARG A 92 -12.99 -13.61 -6.31
C ARG A 92 -12.36 -13.39 -4.95
N ALA A 93 -11.05 -13.57 -4.89
CA ALA A 93 -10.21 -13.14 -3.79
C ALA A 93 -9.32 -11.99 -4.26
N TRP A 94 -9.09 -10.99 -3.41
CA TRP A 94 -8.17 -9.90 -3.67
C TRP A 94 -7.40 -9.48 -2.42
N LEU A 95 -6.25 -8.88 -2.68
CA LEU A 95 -5.49 -8.11 -1.71
C LEU A 95 -5.85 -6.66 -1.89
N GLU A 96 -6.11 -5.98 -0.79
CA GLU A 96 -6.24 -4.54 -0.73
C GLU A 96 -5.22 -3.97 0.24
N GLY A 97 -4.75 -2.75 -0.04
CA GLY A 97 -3.81 -2.08 0.83
C GLY A 97 -3.99 -0.58 0.81
N GLY A 98 -3.76 0.04 1.95
CA GLY A 98 -3.93 1.47 2.13
C GLY A 98 -2.89 2.07 3.08
N PHE A 99 -2.81 3.38 3.11
CA PHE A 99 -1.94 4.11 4.03
C PHE A 99 -2.66 4.39 5.35
N GLY A 100 -1.92 4.39 6.44
CA GLY A 100 -2.42 4.52 7.81
C GLY A 100 -2.28 3.24 8.62
N ASN A 101 -2.88 3.25 9.81
CA ASN A 101 -2.86 2.15 10.78
C ASN A 101 -4.21 1.39 10.86
N THR A 102 -5.26 1.89 10.20
CA THR A 102 -6.58 1.28 10.19
C THR A 102 -7.01 0.92 8.77
N PRO A 103 -7.49 -0.31 8.54
CA PRO A 103 -8.13 -0.68 7.29
C PRO A 103 -9.30 0.24 6.98
N THR A 104 -9.27 0.85 5.80
CA THR A 104 -10.37 1.69 5.30
C THR A 104 -11.11 0.91 4.24
N GLU A 105 -12.44 0.88 4.35
CA GLU A 105 -13.27 0.24 3.34
C GLU A 105 -13.15 0.95 1.99
N ASN A 106 -13.25 0.16 0.92
CA ASN A 106 -13.30 0.63 -0.45
C ASN A 106 -12.02 1.31 -0.97
N THR A 107 -10.86 0.71 -0.66
CA THR A 107 -9.59 1.19 -1.19
C THR A 107 -9.45 0.84 -2.69
N GLU A 108 -8.96 1.78 -3.50
CA GLU A 108 -8.76 1.61 -4.96
C GLU A 108 -7.57 0.71 -5.32
N LEU A 109 -6.63 0.53 -4.37
CA LEU A 109 -5.45 -0.31 -4.54
C LEU A 109 -5.79 -1.77 -4.26
N ARG A 110 -6.09 -2.52 -5.32
CA ARG A 110 -6.41 -3.95 -5.25
C ARG A 110 -5.54 -4.77 -6.20
N ALA A 111 -5.15 -5.96 -5.76
CA ALA A 111 -4.51 -6.99 -6.58
C ALA A 111 -5.29 -8.30 -6.46
N TYR A 112 -5.70 -8.89 -7.58
CA TYR A 112 -6.54 -10.08 -7.59
C TYR A 112 -5.72 -11.36 -7.49
N ILE A 113 -6.23 -12.32 -6.73
CA ILE A 113 -5.63 -13.66 -6.59
C ILE A 113 -6.48 -14.64 -7.41
N PRO A 114 -5.85 -15.47 -8.27
CA PRO A 114 -6.57 -16.48 -9.04
C PRO A 114 -7.03 -17.63 -8.14
N ASN A 115 -8.18 -18.22 -8.51
CA ASN A 115 -8.91 -19.26 -7.79
C ASN A 115 -9.43 -18.83 -6.41
N CYS A 116 -10.74 -18.99 -6.21
CA CYS A 116 -11.45 -18.64 -4.98
C CYS A 116 -10.96 -19.48 -3.80
N ALA A 117 -9.90 -19.02 -3.14
CA ALA A 117 -9.52 -19.51 -1.83
C ALA A 117 -10.34 -18.77 -0.76
N LEU A 118 -10.65 -19.46 0.33
CA LEU A 118 -11.04 -18.79 1.56
C LEU A 118 -9.85 -17.93 1.98
N VAL A 119 -10.03 -16.62 2.07
CA VAL A 119 -8.94 -15.73 2.48
C VAL A 119 -9.25 -15.09 3.81
N SER A 120 -8.21 -14.87 4.60
CA SER A 120 -8.36 -14.18 5.88
C SER A 120 -7.05 -13.55 6.32
N GLY A 121 -7.15 -12.48 7.08
CA GLY A 121 -6.01 -11.88 7.76
C GLY A 121 -5.64 -10.52 7.20
N TYR A 122 -4.91 -9.80 8.04
CA TYR A 122 -4.45 -8.45 7.76
C TYR A 122 -3.02 -8.31 8.28
N TYR A 123 -2.30 -7.37 7.68
CA TYR A 123 -0.95 -7.00 8.03
C TYR A 123 -0.89 -5.49 8.19
N ILE A 124 -0.15 -5.03 9.20
CA ILE A 124 0.17 -3.62 9.41
C ILE A 124 1.70 -3.49 9.31
N SER A 125 2.15 -2.45 8.61
CA SER A 125 3.56 -2.15 8.44
C SER A 125 4.24 -1.87 9.79
N GLY A 126 5.46 -2.37 9.96
CA GLY A 126 6.24 -2.22 11.20
C GLY A 126 6.22 -3.46 12.09
N TYR A 127 5.40 -4.47 11.78
CA TYR A 127 5.35 -5.75 12.49
C TYR A 127 6.18 -6.87 11.82
N GLY A 128 7.24 -6.47 11.09
CA GLY A 128 8.18 -7.38 10.43
C GLY A 128 7.69 -7.91 9.08
N ALA A 129 8.16 -9.09 8.68
CA ALA A 129 7.81 -9.70 7.40
C ALA A 129 6.34 -10.13 7.34
N ILE A 130 5.78 -10.12 6.14
CA ILE A 130 4.45 -10.65 5.85
C ILE A 130 4.59 -12.17 5.70
N CYS A 131 3.89 -12.94 6.52
CA CYS A 131 3.81 -14.38 6.39
C CYS A 131 2.52 -14.75 5.65
N LEU A 132 2.67 -15.35 4.48
CA LEU A 132 1.58 -15.97 3.75
C LEU A 132 1.56 -17.46 4.05
N THR A 133 0.42 -17.98 4.44
CA THR A 133 0.21 -19.42 4.65
C THR A 133 -0.93 -19.91 3.78
N CYS A 134 -0.68 -20.98 3.02
CA CYS A 134 -1.68 -21.66 2.20
C CYS A 134 -1.87 -23.09 2.73
N SER A 135 -3.13 -23.49 2.91
CA SER A 135 -3.50 -24.83 3.38
C SER A 135 -4.78 -25.29 2.72
N VAL A 136 -4.95 -26.61 2.58
CA VAL A 136 -6.25 -27.18 2.23
C VAL A 136 -7.01 -27.44 3.53
N ASP A 137 -8.18 -26.82 3.67
CA ASP A 137 -9.09 -26.98 4.80
C ASP A 137 -10.42 -27.55 4.29
N ASN A 138 -10.76 -28.76 4.72
CA ASN A 138 -11.99 -29.47 4.33
C ASN A 138 -12.24 -29.55 2.80
N GLY A 139 -11.17 -29.67 2.01
CA GLY A 139 -11.21 -29.71 0.53
C GLY A 139 -11.22 -28.35 -0.16
N ALA A 140 -11.35 -27.25 0.59
CA ALA A 140 -11.22 -25.89 0.08
C ALA A 140 -9.81 -25.34 0.37
N ILE A 141 -9.26 -24.54 -0.56
CA ILE A 141 -7.97 -23.90 -0.33
C ILE A 141 -8.19 -22.66 0.51
N LYS A 142 -7.36 -22.48 1.54
CA LYS A 142 -7.38 -21.33 2.43
C LYS A 142 -6.04 -20.61 2.39
N ILE A 143 -6.05 -19.31 2.16
CA ILE A 143 -4.87 -18.43 2.20
C ILE A 143 -5.02 -17.48 3.39
N GLN A 144 -3.95 -17.36 4.19
CA GLN A 144 -3.93 -16.48 5.35
C GLN A 144 -2.72 -15.54 5.31
N ILE A 145 -2.95 -14.28 5.66
CA ILE A 145 -1.88 -13.32 5.99
C ILE A 145 -1.73 -13.24 7.50
N LEU A 146 -0.49 -13.36 7.95
CA LEU A 146 -0.06 -13.20 9.33
C LEU A 146 1.12 -12.23 9.39
N SER A 147 1.21 -11.44 10.45
CA SER A 147 2.44 -10.71 10.76
C SER A 147 3.41 -11.64 11.48
N ALA A 148 4.69 -11.63 11.09
CA ALA A 148 5.71 -12.48 11.70
C ALA A 148 5.89 -12.22 13.22
N SER A 149 5.44 -11.06 13.71
CA SER A 149 5.48 -10.70 15.13
C SER A 149 4.39 -11.37 16.00
N GLN A 150 3.45 -12.14 15.43
CA GLN A 150 2.37 -12.79 16.19
C GLN A 150 2.74 -14.20 16.71
N ASN A 151 4.03 -14.53 16.79
CA ASN A 151 4.55 -15.72 17.49
C ASN A 151 5.37 -15.29 18.73
N GLY A 152 4.68 -14.68 19.70
CA GLY A 152 5.27 -14.27 20.96
C GLY A 152 4.21 -14.24 22.07
N GLY A 153 3.83 -15.43 22.53
CA GLY A 153 2.92 -15.67 23.66
C GLY A 153 2.95 -17.13 24.05
#